data_AF-A0ABD0QEU5-F1
#
_entry.id   AF-A0ABD0QEU5-F1
#
_cell.length_a   1.000
_cell.length_b   1.000
_cell.length_c   1.000
_cell.angle_alpha   90.00
_cell.angle_beta   90.00
_cell.angle_gamma   90.00
#
_symmetry.space_group_name_H-M   'P 1'
#
loop_
_entity.id
_entity.type
_entity.pdbx_description
1 polymer ?
#
loop_
_entity_poly.entity_id
_entity_poly.type
_entity_poly.pdbx_seq_one_letter_code
_entity_poly.pdbx_strand_id
1 'polypeptide(L)'
;MTEPELLTEVPASLKRLAKQVVRGFYGIEHALALDVLIRNPCVREEDMLELLKFDRKQLRSVLNTLKADKFVKCRMRVETAPDGKTTRHNYYFINYRLLVNVVKYKLDHMRRRIETDERDSTNRASFRCPCCMNTFTDLEANQLFDPMT
;
A
#
# COMPACT_ATOMS: atom_id res chain seq x y z
N MET A 1 -7.31 -27.68 -22.59
CA MET A 1 -7.07 -26.69 -21.52
C MET A 1 -5.57 -26.45 -21.48
N THR A 2 -5.11 -25.41 -22.16
CA THR A 2 -3.68 -25.06 -22.22
C THR A 2 -3.24 -24.67 -20.81
N GLU A 3 -2.34 -25.44 -20.22
CA GLU A 3 -1.70 -25.05 -18.96
C GLU A 3 -1.07 -23.67 -19.17
N PRO A 4 -1.36 -22.69 -18.31
CA PRO A 4 -0.78 -21.36 -18.46
C PRO A 4 0.74 -21.51 -18.31
N GLU A 5 1.44 -21.06 -19.34
CA GLU A 5 2.90 -21.03 -19.40
C GLU A 5 3.45 -20.38 -18.11
N LEU A 6 4.23 -21.15 -17.36
CA LEU A 6 4.83 -20.67 -16.11
C LEU A 6 5.90 -19.63 -16.46
N LEU A 7 5.53 -18.35 -16.32
CA LEU A 7 6.48 -17.25 -16.44
C LEU A 7 7.58 -17.41 -15.38
N THR A 8 8.78 -17.78 -15.82
CA THR A 8 9.97 -17.92 -14.99
C THR A 8 10.54 -16.56 -14.58
N GLU A 9 10.22 -15.51 -15.35
CA GLU A 9 10.67 -14.15 -15.12
C GLU A 9 9.52 -13.21 -14.79
N VAL A 10 9.78 -12.28 -13.87
CA VAL A 10 8.84 -11.23 -13.53
C VAL A 10 8.87 -10.15 -14.62
N PRO A 11 7.74 -9.83 -15.27
CA PRO A 11 7.65 -8.77 -16.28
C PRO A 11 8.19 -7.43 -15.79
N ALA A 12 8.93 -6.73 -16.65
CA ALA A 12 9.53 -5.42 -16.33
C ALA A 12 8.49 -4.37 -15.91
N SER A 13 7.27 -4.44 -16.46
CA SER A 13 6.14 -3.58 -16.11
C SER A 13 5.74 -3.73 -14.64
N LEU A 14 5.73 -4.95 -14.10
CA LEU A 14 5.40 -5.21 -12.68
C LEU A 14 6.50 -4.72 -11.75
N LYS A 15 7.77 -4.88 -12.14
CA LYS A 15 8.91 -4.31 -11.41
C LYS A 15 8.81 -2.78 -11.37
N ARG A 16 8.49 -2.14 -12.51
CA ARG A 16 8.31 -0.68 -12.62
C ARG A 16 7.15 -0.19 -11.77
N LEU A 17 6.00 -0.87 -11.82
CA LEU A 17 4.84 -0.56 -10.97
C LEU A 17 5.20 -0.59 -9.49
N ALA A 18 5.85 -1.68 -9.03
CA ALA A 18 6.27 -1.81 -7.64
C ALA A 18 7.18 -0.65 -7.20
N LYS A 19 8.15 -0.28 -8.04
CA LYS A 19 9.04 0.87 -7.80
C LYS A 19 8.28 2.19 -7.70
N GLN A 20 7.35 2.45 -8.61
CA GLN A 20 6.58 3.70 -8.64
C GLN A 20 5.67 3.83 -7.42
N VAL A 21 4.97 2.76 -7.04
CA VAL A 21 4.06 2.79 -5.89
C VAL A 21 4.84 2.99 -4.60
N VAL A 22 5.93 2.25 -4.37
CA VAL A 22 6.66 2.38 -3.10
C VAL A 22 7.37 3.73 -3.00
N ARG A 23 7.93 4.26 -4.09
CA ARG A 23 8.52 5.62 -4.10
C ARG A 23 7.50 6.74 -3.96
N GLY A 24 6.26 6.54 -4.42
CA GLY A 24 5.21 7.56 -4.37
C GLY A 24 4.47 7.64 -3.04
N PHE A 25 4.32 6.51 -2.33
CA PHE A 25 3.50 6.43 -1.12
C PHE A 25 4.26 6.09 0.16
N TYR A 26 5.55 5.72 0.08
CA TYR A 26 6.37 5.33 1.22
C TYR A 26 7.71 6.08 1.25
N GLY A 27 8.39 6.02 2.39
CA GLY A 27 9.71 6.62 2.56
C GLY A 27 10.82 5.89 1.78
N ILE A 28 11.97 6.55 1.66
CA ILE A 28 13.13 6.05 0.89
C ILE A 28 13.63 4.69 1.38
N GLU A 29 13.56 4.42 2.68
CA GLU A 29 13.98 3.15 3.28
C GLU A 29 13.17 1.96 2.75
N HIS A 30 11.87 2.16 2.55
CA HIS A 30 10.96 1.16 1.98
C HIS A 30 11.28 0.92 0.50
N ALA A 31 11.57 1.99 -0.24
CA ALA A 31 11.96 1.90 -1.64
C ALA A 31 13.28 1.14 -1.82
N LEU A 32 14.27 1.38 -0.95
CA LEU A 32 15.55 0.66 -0.96
C LEU A 32 15.36 -0.82 -0.65
N ALA A 33 14.59 -1.17 0.39
CA ALA A 33 14.29 -2.55 0.73
C ALA A 33 13.60 -3.29 -0.43
N LEU A 34 12.65 -2.63 -1.09
CA LEU A 34 11.98 -3.21 -2.25
C LEU A 34 12.93 -3.36 -3.46
N ASP A 35 13.78 -2.39 -3.74
CA ASP A 35 14.73 -2.46 -4.86
C ASP A 35 15.71 -3.65 -4.71
N VAL A 36 16.14 -3.95 -3.48
CA VAL A 36 16.93 -5.16 -3.18
C VAL A 36 16.16 -6.42 -3.54
N LEU A 37 14.88 -6.51 -3.15
CA LEU A 37 14.02 -7.67 -3.44
C LEU A 37 13.62 -7.77 -4.93
N ILE A 38 13.64 -6.67 -5.68
CA ILE A 38 13.43 -6.68 -7.13
C ILE A 38 14.65 -7.24 -7.87
N ARG A 39 15.87 -6.94 -7.38
CA ARG A 39 17.12 -7.43 -7.96
C ARG A 39 17.39 -8.88 -7.55
N ASN A 40 17.08 -9.21 -6.30
CA ASN A 40 17.29 -10.53 -5.71
C ASN A 40 15.92 -11.12 -5.28
N PRO A 41 15.33 -12.06 -6.04
CA PRO A 41 13.92 -12.47 -5.86
C PRO A 41 13.56 -13.02 -4.48
N CYS A 42 14.53 -13.57 -3.75
CA CYS A 42 14.35 -14.12 -2.41
C CYS A 42 15.62 -13.83 -1.60
N VAL A 43 15.51 -13.08 -0.50
CA VAL A 43 16.66 -12.63 0.30
C VAL A 43 16.43 -12.92 1.77
N ARG A 44 17.47 -13.39 2.46
CA ARG A 44 17.46 -13.60 3.90
C ARG A 44 17.55 -12.27 4.64
N GLU A 45 16.94 -12.18 5.82
CA GLU A 45 16.96 -10.95 6.63
C GLU A 45 18.37 -10.42 6.90
N GLU A 46 19.31 -11.31 7.25
CA GLU A 46 20.71 -10.96 7.51
C GLU A 46 21.40 -10.37 6.27
N ASP A 47 21.12 -10.92 5.09
CA ASP A 47 21.72 -10.43 3.84
C ASP A 47 21.12 -9.08 3.45
N MET A 48 19.83 -8.84 3.75
CA MET A 48 19.23 -7.51 3.58
C MET A 48 19.86 -6.48 4.53
N LEU A 49 20.16 -6.86 5.78
CA LEU A 49 20.89 -5.99 6.72
C LEU A 49 22.27 -5.64 6.18
N GLU A 50 22.99 -6.62 5.66
CA GLU A 50 24.33 -6.41 5.13
C GLU A 50 24.33 -5.54 3.87
N LEU A 51 23.36 -5.72 2.97
CA LEU A 51 23.26 -4.95 1.72
C LEU A 51 22.80 -3.51 1.95
N LEU A 52 21.85 -3.30 2.85
CA LEU A 52 21.26 -1.97 3.10
C LEU A 52 22.00 -1.18 4.17
N LYS A 53 22.82 -1.84 5.00
CA LYS A 53 23.52 -1.26 6.16
C LYS A 53 22.58 -0.57 7.16
N PHE A 54 21.34 -1.04 7.25
CA PHE A 54 20.37 -0.58 8.25
C PHE A 54 20.63 -1.20 9.62
N ASP A 55 20.16 -0.53 10.67
CA ASP A 55 20.02 -1.19 11.97
C ASP A 55 18.94 -2.27 11.91
N ARG A 56 19.09 -3.33 12.71
CA ARG A 56 18.15 -4.45 12.77
C ARG A 56 16.72 -4.01 13.09
N LYS A 57 16.54 -3.08 14.03
CA LYS A 57 15.20 -2.59 14.40
C LYS A 57 14.57 -1.80 13.27
N GLN A 58 15.36 -0.96 12.60
CA GLN A 58 14.94 -0.14 11.47
C GLN A 58 14.51 -1.01 10.29
N LEU A 59 15.34 -1.97 9.85
CA LEU A 59 14.99 -2.89 8.76
C LEU A 59 13.70 -3.66 9.09
N ARG A 60 13.58 -4.16 10.32
CA ARG A 60 12.39 -4.92 10.72
C ARG A 60 11.12 -4.07 10.72
N SER A 61 11.22 -2.80 11.11
CA SER A 61 10.12 -1.83 10.99
C SER A 61 9.68 -1.67 9.54
N VAL A 62 10.64 -1.38 8.64
CA VAL A 62 10.40 -1.22 7.20
C VAL A 62 9.75 -2.47 6.59
N LEU A 63 10.31 -3.66 6.86
CA LEU A 63 9.79 -4.93 6.36
C LEU A 63 8.42 -5.27 6.93
N ASN A 64 8.15 -4.94 8.19
CA ASN A 64 6.84 -5.15 8.80
C ASN A 64 5.77 -4.27 8.16
N THR A 65 6.09 -3.00 7.85
CA THR A 65 5.19 -2.10 7.10
C THR A 65 4.88 -2.68 5.71
N LEU A 66 5.92 -3.03 4.95
CA LEU A 66 5.76 -3.62 3.61
C LEU A 66 5.00 -4.97 3.64
N LYS A 67 5.16 -5.75 4.70
CA LYS A 67 4.44 -7.02 4.92
C LYS A 67 2.98 -6.78 5.30
N ALA A 68 2.70 -5.83 6.19
CA ALA A 68 1.34 -5.48 6.61
C ALA A 68 0.51 -4.97 5.43
N ASP A 69 1.12 -4.14 4.58
CA ASP A 69 0.53 -3.68 3.32
C ASP A 69 0.58 -4.72 2.19
N LYS A 70 1.05 -5.94 2.45
CA LYS A 70 1.04 -7.09 1.54
C LYS A 70 1.89 -6.91 0.27
N PHE A 71 2.88 -6.02 0.29
CA PHE A 71 3.87 -5.88 -0.80
C PHE A 71 4.92 -6.99 -0.75
N VAL A 72 5.32 -7.40 0.46
CA VAL A 72 6.35 -8.41 0.71
C VAL A 72 5.77 -9.57 1.51
N LYS A 73 6.20 -10.80 1.22
CA LYS A 73 5.93 -11.98 2.05
C LYS A 73 7.20 -12.43 2.76
N CYS A 74 7.01 -12.95 3.96
CA CYS A 74 8.06 -13.55 4.76
C CYS A 74 7.79 -15.06 4.89
N ARG A 75 8.83 -15.88 4.69
CA ARG A 75 8.82 -17.33 4.95
C ARG A 75 9.97 -17.65 5.88
N MET A 76 9.64 -18.23 7.03
CA MET A 76 10.64 -18.77 7.94
C MET A 76 11.08 -20.14 7.42
N ARG A 77 12.38 -20.37 7.34
CA ARG A 77 13.00 -21.66 7.09
C ARG A 77 13.89 -22.04 8.26
N VAL A 78 13.92 -23.33 8.55
CA VAL A 78 14.79 -23.92 9.54
C VAL A 78 15.95 -24.53 8.78
N GLU A 79 17.17 -24.11 9.10
CA GLU A 79 18.39 -24.61 8.49
C GLU A 79 19.23 -25.26 9.57
N THR A 80 19.68 -26.48 9.33
CA THR A 80 20.60 -27.20 10.22
C THR A 80 22.01 -26.98 9.70
N ALA A 81 22.80 -26.22 10.45
CA ALA A 81 24.20 -26.01 10.17
C ALA A 81 24.99 -27.33 10.30
N PRO A 82 26.17 -27.44 9.66
CA PRO A 82 26.98 -28.66 9.70
C PRO A 82 27.47 -29.04 11.10
N ASP A 83 27.39 -28.14 12.08
CA ASP A 83 27.66 -28.39 13.51
C ASP A 83 26.45 -29.00 14.25
N GLY A 84 25.35 -29.30 13.55
CA GLY A 84 24.12 -29.84 14.09
C GLY A 84 23.21 -28.78 14.73
N LYS A 85 23.63 -27.50 14.80
CA LYS A 85 22.78 -26.44 15.34
C LYS A 85 21.72 -26.05 14.34
N THR A 86 20.50 -25.96 14.83
CA THR A 86 19.33 -25.63 14.02
C THR A 86 18.98 -24.16 14.20
N THR A 87 19.09 -23.35 13.15
CA THR A 87 18.79 -21.91 13.16
C THR A 87 17.56 -21.61 12.31
N ARG A 88 16.77 -20.61 12.74
CA ARG A 88 15.59 -20.14 12.02
C ARG A 88 15.95 -18.88 11.24
N HIS A 89 15.72 -18.88 9.94
CA HIS A 89 15.98 -17.75 9.05
C HIS A 89 14.70 -17.27 8.38
N ASN A 90 14.51 -15.95 8.35
CA ASN A 90 13.41 -15.31 7.62
C ASN A 90 13.87 -14.95 6.21
N TYR A 91 13.12 -15.40 5.22
CA TYR A 91 13.29 -15.06 3.82
C TYR A 91 12.16 -14.15 3.35
N TYR A 92 12.53 -13.07 2.67
CA TYR A 92 11.61 -12.09 2.13
C TYR A 92 11.58 -12.15 0.61
N PHE A 93 10.39 -12.00 0.02
CA PHE A 93 10.18 -11.97 -1.43
C PHE A 93 8.91 -11.17 -1.78
N ILE A 94 8.84 -10.68 -3.01
CA ILE A 94 7.69 -9.92 -3.51
C ILE A 94 6.65 -10.89 -4.11
N ASN A 95 5.39 -10.77 -3.67
CA ASN A 95 4.29 -11.45 -4.34
C ASN A 95 3.59 -10.47 -5.31
N TYR A 96 4.04 -10.44 -6.57
CA TYR A 96 3.56 -9.47 -7.56
C TYR A 96 2.06 -9.56 -7.84
N ARG A 97 1.47 -10.76 -7.80
CA ARG A 97 0.01 -10.94 -7.95
C ARG A 97 -0.75 -10.22 -6.84
N LEU A 98 -0.32 -10.42 -5.59
CA LEU A 98 -0.94 -9.79 -4.43
C LEU A 98 -0.71 -8.27 -4.44
N LEU A 99 0.51 -7.83 -4.75
CA LEU A 99 0.86 -6.42 -4.88
C LEU A 99 -0.08 -5.71 -5.87
N VAL A 100 -0.25 -6.25 -7.07
CA VAL A 100 -1.14 -5.67 -8.11
C VAL A 100 -2.58 -5.59 -7.62
N ASN A 101 -3.08 -6.60 -6.90
CA ASN A 101 -4.44 -6.57 -6.36
C ASN A 101 -4.60 -5.51 -5.26
N VAL A 102 -3.62 -5.38 -4.37
CA VAL A 102 -3.63 -4.37 -3.31
C VAL A 102 -3.56 -2.96 -3.90
N VAL A 103 -2.71 -2.75 -4.89
CA VAL A 103 -2.58 -1.46 -5.58
C VAL A 103 -3.89 -1.09 -6.27
N LYS A 104 -4.51 -2.01 -7.02
CA LYS A 104 -5.82 -1.77 -7.64
C LYS A 104 -6.88 -1.41 -6.60
N TYR A 105 -6.93 -2.15 -5.49
CA TYR A 105 -7.88 -1.91 -4.41
C TYR A 105 -7.69 -0.53 -3.76
N LYS A 106 -6.45 -0.16 -3.42
CA LYS A 106 -6.17 1.16 -2.81
C LYS A 106 -6.48 2.30 -3.78
N LEU A 107 -6.15 2.17 -5.07
CA LEU A 107 -6.47 3.18 -6.09
C LEU A 107 -7.99 3.35 -6.30
N ASP A 108 -8.74 2.26 -6.31
CA ASP A 108 -10.21 2.29 -6.37
C ASP A 108 -10.81 3.01 -5.15
N HIS A 109 -10.29 2.74 -3.95
CA HIS A 109 -10.69 3.46 -2.75
C HIS A 109 -10.34 4.95 -2.80
N MET A 110 -9.16 5.30 -3.30
CA MET A 110 -8.76 6.70 -3.49
C MET A 110 -9.69 7.41 -4.46
N ARG A 111 -10.01 6.77 -5.60
CA ARG A 111 -10.97 7.30 -6.58
C ARG A 111 -12.33 7.57 -5.94
N ARG A 112 -12.92 6.57 -5.26
CA ARG A 112 -14.24 6.72 -4.62
C ARG A 112 -14.25 7.83 -3.58
N ARG A 113 -13.16 7.98 -2.81
CA ARG A 113 -13.04 9.05 -1.83
C ARG A 113 -13.01 10.42 -2.51
N ILE A 114 -12.25 10.58 -3.60
CA ILE A 114 -12.22 11.83 -4.38
C ILE A 114 -13.61 12.14 -4.95
N GLU A 115 -14.29 11.16 -5.53
CA GLU A 115 -15.65 11.32 -6.06
C GLU A 115 -16.67 11.73 -4.97
N THR A 116 -16.57 11.13 -3.78
CA THR A 116 -17.41 11.52 -2.63
C THR A 116 -17.07 12.93 -2.16
N ASP A 117 -15.78 13.26 -2.00
CA ASP A 117 -15.34 14.58 -1.55
C ASP A 117 -15.78 15.68 -2.54
N GLU A 118 -15.71 15.42 -3.86
CA GLU A 118 -16.22 16.33 -4.90
C GLU A 118 -17.74 16.50 -4.78
N ARG A 119 -18.49 15.41 -4.63
CA ARG A 119 -19.94 15.48 -4.45
C ARG A 119 -20.32 16.27 -3.19
N ASP A 120 -19.68 16.01 -2.07
CA ASP A 120 -19.94 16.70 -0.80
C ASP A 120 -19.56 18.18 -0.89
N SER A 121 -18.54 18.54 -1.69
CA SER A 121 -18.21 19.93 -1.97
C SER A 121 -19.32 20.66 -2.74
N THR A 122 -20.00 19.96 -3.66
CA THR A 122 -21.16 20.51 -4.39
C THR A 122 -22.42 20.58 -3.54
N ASN A 123 -22.50 19.75 -2.49
CA ASN A 123 -23.65 19.68 -1.58
C ASN A 123 -23.40 20.46 -0.28
N ARG A 124 -22.40 21.35 -0.26
CA ARG A 124 -22.06 22.15 0.91
C ARG A 124 -23.19 23.13 1.19
N ALA A 125 -23.65 23.18 2.44
CA ALA A 125 -24.64 24.16 2.86
C ALA A 125 -24.15 25.59 2.58
N SER A 126 -24.89 26.29 1.71
CA SER A 126 -24.60 27.66 1.28
C SER A 126 -25.11 28.69 2.28
N PHE A 127 -26.08 28.32 3.12
CA PHE A 127 -26.76 29.23 4.03
C PHE A 127 -26.59 28.81 5.48
N ARG A 128 -26.52 29.78 6.40
CA ARG A 128 -26.52 29.57 7.85
C ARG A 128 -27.51 30.52 8.50
N CYS A 129 -28.43 29.99 9.30
CA CYS A 129 -29.35 30.81 10.07
C CYS A 129 -28.62 31.43 11.28
N PRO A 130 -28.64 32.77 11.45
CA PRO A 130 -27.97 33.42 12.58
C PRO A 130 -28.65 33.16 13.94
N CYS A 131 -29.93 32.78 13.94
CA CYS A 131 -30.70 32.58 15.17
C CYS A 131 -30.54 31.18 15.76
N CYS A 132 -30.62 30.13 14.92
CA CYS A 132 -30.53 28.73 15.38
C CYS A 132 -29.23 28.02 14.97
N MET A 133 -28.35 28.69 14.22
CA MET A 133 -27.07 28.16 13.72
C MET A 133 -27.15 26.95 12.78
N ASN A 134 -28.36 26.53 12.39
CA ASN A 134 -28.55 25.50 11.36
C ASN A 134 -28.01 25.97 10.02
N THR A 135 -27.47 25.03 9.27
CA THR A 135 -26.94 25.23 7.92
C THR A 135 -27.86 24.58 6.90
N PHE A 136 -28.14 25.27 5.80
CA PHE A 136 -29.06 24.83 4.77
C PHE A 136 -28.37 24.85 3.40
N THR A 137 -28.63 23.82 2.60
CA THR A 137 -28.27 23.77 1.18
C THR A 137 -29.21 24.65 0.35
N ASP A 138 -28.83 24.98 -0.88
CA ASP A 138 -29.68 25.76 -1.81
C ASP A 138 -31.05 25.09 -2.05
N LEU A 139 -31.11 23.75 -2.08
CA LEU A 139 -32.34 23.00 -2.25
C LEU A 139 -33.26 23.11 -1.02
N GLU A 140 -32.70 22.97 0.18
CA GLU A 140 -33.45 23.08 1.43
C GLU A 140 -33.94 24.51 1.68
N ALA A 141 -33.13 25.52 1.35
CA ALA A 141 -33.54 26.92 1.44
C ALA A 141 -34.76 27.22 0.55
N ASN A 142 -34.81 26.67 -0.67
CA ASN A 142 -35.95 26.83 -1.57
C ASN A 142 -37.23 26.16 -1.03
N GLN A 143 -37.11 25.10 -0.23
CA GLN A 143 -38.25 24.43 0.42
C GLN A 143 -38.79 25.22 1.62
N LEU A 144 -38.00 26.14 2.16
CA LEU A 144 -38.38 27.01 3.30
C LEU A 144 -38.97 28.35 2.82
N PHE A 145 -39.08 28.58 1.51
CA PHE A 145 -39.65 29.79 0.96
C PHE A 145 -41.17 29.83 1.19
N ASP A 146 -41.64 30.83 1.92
CA ASP A 146 -43.06 31.13 2.10
C ASP A 146 -43.36 32.49 1.45
N PRO A 147 -44.19 32.55 0.39
CA PRO A 147 -44.51 33.81 -0.29
C PRO A 147 -45.36 34.79 0.54
N MET A 148 -45.88 34.38 1.70
CA MET A 148 -46.73 35.20 2.58
C MET A 148 -45.97 35.82 3.77
N THR A 149 -44.68 35.52 3.91
CA THR A 149 -43.77 36.11 4.93
C THR A 149 -42.69 36.93 4.24
#